data_AF-A0A2A5X873-F1
#
_entry.id   AF-A0A2A5X873-F1
#
_cell.length_a   1.000
_cell.length_b   1.000
_cell.length_c   1.000
_cell.angle_alpha   90.00
_cell.angle_beta   90.00
_cell.angle_gamma   90.00
#
_symmetry.space_group_name_H-M   'P 1'
#
loop_
_entity.id
_entity.type
_entity.pdbx_description
1 polymer ?
#
loop_
_entity_poly.entity_id
_entity_poly.type
_entity_poly.pdbx_seq_one_letter_code
_entity_poly.pdbx_strand_id
1 'polypeptide(L)'
;MSKTTLVSCDIKIVMTAMIKKTSWRPLPDFLTIKESKIEGLGVFATRDLPEGFDLGISHIFDERFPDGYIRLPLGGFVNHHEIPNCNAVLAEEDQQMGKLRHIRIQAQVPISKGEEITIKYIINQLEDPNWEFEYEVSQ
;
A
#
# COMPACT_ATOMS: atom_id res chain seq x y z
N MET A 1 2.75 -53.18 45.98
CA MET A 1 1.65 -52.52 45.24
C MET A 1 1.52 -51.13 45.84
N SER A 2 1.70 -49.99 45.17
CA SER A 2 1.39 -49.59 43.81
C SER A 2 2.43 -48.57 43.30
N LYS A 3 2.64 -48.56 41.99
CA LYS A 3 3.42 -47.56 41.23
C LYS A 3 2.70 -46.21 41.23
N THR A 4 3.42 -45.10 41.12
CA THR A 4 3.05 -43.99 40.22
C THR A 4 4.29 -43.15 39.90
N THR A 5 4.58 -43.06 38.61
CA THR A 5 5.56 -42.20 37.95
C THR A 5 4.88 -40.90 37.52
N LEU A 6 5.50 -39.74 37.73
CA LEU A 6 5.29 -38.49 36.97
C LEU A 6 6.66 -37.79 36.89
N VAL A 7 7.46 -38.11 35.87
CA VAL A 7 7.69 -37.31 34.65
C VAL A 7 8.13 -35.88 34.97
N SER A 8 9.44 -35.65 34.80
CA SER A 8 10.06 -34.34 34.71
C SER A 8 9.48 -33.58 33.51
N CYS A 9 8.82 -32.44 33.74
CA CYS A 9 8.49 -31.52 32.65
C CYS A 9 9.61 -30.48 32.53
N ASP A 10 10.58 -30.83 31.70
CA ASP A 10 10.97 -30.07 30.51
C ASP A 10 10.97 -28.53 30.62
N ILE A 11 12.18 -27.99 30.56
CA ILE A 11 12.57 -27.07 29.48
C ILE A 11 11.69 -25.81 29.42
N LYS A 12 11.95 -24.87 30.33
CA LYS A 12 11.72 -23.44 30.06
C LYS A 12 12.82 -22.91 29.11
N ILE A 13 12.97 -23.53 27.94
CA ILE A 13 13.79 -22.99 26.85
C ILE A 13 12.91 -22.01 26.08
N VAL A 14 13.27 -20.73 26.27
CA VAL A 14 13.41 -19.75 25.19
C VAL A 14 12.23 -19.68 24.23
N MET A 15 11.18 -18.96 24.63
CA MET A 15 10.37 -18.19 23.69
C MET A 15 9.86 -16.95 24.41
N THR A 16 10.79 -16.10 24.84
CA THR A 16 10.53 -14.66 24.87
C THR A 16 10.33 -14.28 23.41
N ALA A 17 9.08 -14.40 22.94
CA ALA A 17 8.65 -13.76 21.71
C ALA A 17 9.09 -12.31 21.83
N MET A 18 10.05 -11.90 21.02
CA MET A 18 10.36 -10.50 20.83
C MET A 18 9.05 -9.87 20.36
N ILE A 19 8.31 -9.25 21.27
CA ILE A 19 7.20 -8.38 20.92
C ILE A 19 7.87 -7.25 20.14
N LYS A 20 7.92 -7.39 18.82
CA LYS A 20 8.41 -6.37 17.92
C LYS A 20 7.50 -5.18 18.19
N LYS A 21 8.03 -4.18 18.90
CA LYS A 21 7.30 -2.98 19.28
C LYS A 21 7.08 -2.15 18.01
N THR A 22 6.17 -2.59 17.16
CA THR A 22 5.81 -1.86 15.95
C THR A 22 4.88 -0.75 16.39
N SER A 23 5.39 0.48 16.43
CA SER A 23 4.53 1.65 16.47
C SER A 23 3.58 1.55 15.27
N TRP A 24 2.29 1.79 15.50
CA TRP A 24 1.35 1.89 14.39
C TRP A 24 1.79 3.02 13.46
N ARG A 25 1.79 2.75 12.16
CA ARG A 25 2.12 3.74 11.12
C ARG A 25 1.07 3.67 10.02
N PRO A 26 0.65 4.82 9.47
CA PRO A 26 -0.30 4.85 8.36
C PRO A 26 0.31 4.35 7.05
N LEU A 27 1.63 4.46 6.90
CA LEU A 27 2.40 3.94 5.77
C LEU A 27 3.45 2.93 6.25
N PRO A 28 3.80 1.94 5.41
CA PRO A 28 4.92 1.06 5.69
C PRO A 28 6.24 1.84 5.75
N ASP A 29 7.24 1.30 6.44
CA ASP A 29 8.52 1.98 6.68
C ASP A 29 9.35 2.27 5.43
N PHE A 30 9.06 1.56 4.33
CA PHE A 30 9.66 1.78 3.03
C PHE A 30 9.06 2.98 2.27
N LEU A 31 8.02 3.63 2.80
CA LEU A 31 7.39 4.84 2.26
C LEU A 31 7.39 5.98 3.27
N THR A 32 7.37 7.21 2.75
CA THR A 32 7.20 8.44 3.54
C THR A 32 6.47 9.49 2.72
N ILE A 33 5.96 10.52 3.39
CA ILE A 33 5.39 11.70 2.73
C ILE A 33 6.41 12.84 2.71
N LYS A 34 6.49 13.57 1.60
CA LYS A 34 7.30 14.80 1.45
C LYS A 34 6.59 15.76 0.49
N GLU A 35 7.09 16.99 0.40
CA GLU A 35 6.71 17.91 -0.67
C GLU A 35 7.01 17.29 -2.04
N SER A 36 6.01 17.32 -2.91
CA SER A 36 6.11 16.83 -4.28
C SER A 36 6.60 17.92 -5.22
N LYS A 37 7.24 17.51 -6.33
CA LYS A 37 7.50 18.41 -7.45
C LYS A 37 6.33 18.48 -8.46
N ILE A 38 5.35 17.58 -8.31
CA ILE A 38 4.17 17.48 -9.16
C ILE A 38 3.06 18.35 -8.54
N GLU A 39 2.55 17.96 -7.38
CA GLU A 39 1.47 18.67 -6.68
C GLU A 39 1.52 18.37 -5.18
N GLY A 40 1.41 19.43 -4.35
CA GLY A 40 1.27 19.32 -2.91
C GLY A 40 2.27 18.39 -2.22
N LEU A 41 1.74 17.30 -1.66
CA LEU A 41 2.49 16.25 -0.98
C LEU A 41 2.47 14.96 -1.81
N GLY A 42 3.60 14.26 -1.83
CA GLY A 42 3.76 12.99 -2.55
C GLY A 42 4.21 11.85 -1.64
N VAL A 43 4.05 10.62 -2.12
CA VAL A 43 4.60 9.41 -1.50
C VAL A 43 6.00 9.16 -2.05
N PHE A 44 6.98 8.88 -1.20
CA PHE A 44 8.37 8.68 -1.59
C PHE A 44 8.95 7.39 -1.01
N ALA A 45 9.81 6.74 -1.77
CA ALA A 45 10.55 5.57 -1.31
C ALA A 45 11.64 5.97 -0.28
N THR A 46 11.74 5.23 0.83
CA THR A 46 12.80 5.45 1.84
C THR A 46 14.03 4.56 1.63
N ARG A 47 13.92 3.60 0.72
CA ARG A 47 14.96 2.66 0.26
C ARG A 47 14.70 2.26 -1.20
N ASP A 48 15.66 1.60 -1.83
CA ASP A 48 15.46 1.04 -3.16
C ASP A 48 14.40 -0.07 -3.14
N LEU A 49 13.54 -0.09 -4.15
CA LEU A 49 12.48 -1.08 -4.37
C LEU A 49 12.69 -1.75 -5.74
N PRO A 50 12.63 -3.09 -5.82
CA PRO A 50 12.73 -3.76 -7.11
C PRO A 50 11.47 -3.57 -7.95
N GLU A 51 11.59 -3.83 -9.24
CA GLU A 51 10.44 -3.99 -10.13
C GLU A 51 9.50 -5.10 -9.61
N GLY A 52 8.20 -4.91 -9.78
CA GLY A 52 7.16 -5.84 -9.32
C GLY A 52 6.89 -5.80 -7.81
N PHE A 53 7.59 -4.95 -7.05
CA PHE A 53 7.36 -4.81 -5.61
C PHE A 53 5.94 -4.32 -5.33
N ASP A 54 5.23 -5.00 -4.41
CA ASP A 54 3.89 -4.61 -3.96
C ASP A 54 4.01 -3.55 -2.85
N LEU A 55 3.53 -2.34 -3.13
CA LEU A 55 3.55 -1.22 -2.19
C LEU A 55 2.35 -1.28 -1.23
N GLY A 56 1.31 -2.05 -1.56
CA GLY A 56 0.12 -2.26 -0.76
C GLY A 56 -1.16 -1.67 -1.35
N ILE A 57 -2.23 -1.74 -0.56
CA ILE A 57 -3.56 -1.27 -0.94
C ILE A 57 -3.60 0.25 -0.86
N SER A 58 -4.06 0.88 -1.95
CA SER A 58 -4.28 2.32 -2.04
C SER A 58 -5.74 2.70 -1.87
N HIS A 59 -6.65 1.87 -2.38
CA HIS A 59 -8.09 2.15 -2.39
C HIS A 59 -8.88 0.89 -2.06
N ILE A 60 -9.99 1.03 -1.34
CA ILE A 60 -10.97 -0.04 -1.11
C ILE A 60 -12.29 0.40 -1.73
N PHE A 61 -12.92 -0.47 -2.53
CA PHE A 61 -14.19 -0.14 -3.16
C PHE A 61 -15.31 -0.03 -2.13
N ASP A 62 -16.05 1.06 -2.19
CA ASP A 62 -17.27 1.28 -1.42
C ASP A 62 -18.14 2.30 -2.18
N GLU A 63 -19.26 1.84 -2.74
CA GLU A 63 -20.16 2.64 -3.58
C GLU A 63 -20.76 3.87 -2.86
N ARG A 64 -20.66 3.93 -1.53
CA ARG A 64 -21.14 5.07 -0.74
C ARG A 64 -20.22 6.27 -0.83
N PHE A 65 -19.01 6.11 -1.38
CA PHE A 65 -18.02 7.18 -1.54
C PHE A 65 -18.16 7.84 -2.92
N PRO A 66 -17.90 9.16 -3.06
CA PRO A 66 -18.17 9.90 -4.29
C PRO A 66 -17.51 9.35 -5.56
N ASP A 67 -16.33 8.75 -5.43
CA ASP A 67 -15.58 8.12 -6.54
C ASP A 67 -15.65 6.57 -6.47
N GLY A 68 -16.55 6.03 -5.66
CA GLY A 68 -16.69 4.59 -5.41
C GLY A 68 -15.56 3.96 -4.59
N TYR A 69 -14.64 4.76 -4.03
CA TYR A 69 -13.49 4.24 -3.32
C TYR A 69 -13.15 5.00 -2.02
N ILE A 70 -12.86 4.23 -0.98
CA ILE A 70 -12.19 4.73 0.22
C ILE A 70 -10.69 4.82 -0.08
N ARG A 71 -10.13 6.03 -0.02
CA ARG A 71 -8.69 6.27 -0.16
C ARG A 71 -7.98 5.94 1.15
N LEU A 72 -7.07 4.98 1.12
CA LEU A 72 -6.14 4.69 2.22
C LEU A 72 -4.96 5.69 2.17
N PRO A 73 -4.11 5.79 3.21
CA PRO A 73 -3.00 6.73 3.22
C PRO A 73 -2.11 6.68 1.97
N LEU A 74 -1.87 5.49 1.41
CA LEU A 74 -1.14 5.36 0.14
C LEU A 74 -1.90 6.00 -1.03
N GLY A 75 -3.21 5.74 -1.18
CA GLY A 75 -4.04 6.31 -2.25
C GLY A 75 -4.38 7.79 -2.08
N GLY A 76 -4.32 8.30 -0.86
CA GLY A 76 -4.59 9.70 -0.55
C GLY A 76 -3.43 10.66 -0.84
N PHE A 77 -2.20 10.16 -0.97
CA PHE A 77 -1.00 10.98 -1.22
C PHE A 77 -0.22 10.58 -2.48
N VAL A 78 -0.62 9.52 -3.19
CA VAL A 78 0.07 9.13 -4.43
C VAL A 78 -0.34 10.08 -5.56
N ASN A 79 0.67 10.63 -6.23
CA ASN A 79 0.45 11.56 -7.33
C ASN A 79 0.28 10.87 -8.67
N HIS A 80 -0.35 11.61 -9.58
CA HIS A 80 -0.51 11.21 -10.96
C HIS A 80 0.69 11.61 -11.83
N HIS A 81 1.06 10.76 -12.78
CA HIS A 81 2.03 11.09 -13.82
C HIS A 81 1.73 10.27 -15.09
N GLU A 82 1.92 10.88 -16.27
CA GLU A 82 1.68 10.24 -17.57
C GLU A 82 2.66 9.11 -17.90
N ILE A 83 3.88 9.21 -17.37
CA ILE A 83 4.91 8.16 -17.43
C ILE A 83 5.20 7.71 -16.00
N PRO A 84 4.32 6.94 -15.36
CA PRO A 84 4.46 6.61 -13.94
C PRO A 84 5.56 5.58 -13.71
N ASN A 85 5.99 5.41 -12.45
CA ASN A 85 6.88 4.33 -12.02
C ASN A 85 6.15 3.19 -11.27
N CYS A 86 4.83 3.34 -11.04
CA CYS A 86 3.97 2.30 -10.51
C CYS A 86 2.67 2.11 -11.32
N ASN A 87 2.14 0.88 -11.26
CA ASN A 87 0.82 0.52 -11.77
C ASN A 87 -0.20 0.51 -10.63
N ALA A 88 -1.41 0.98 -10.92
CA ALA A 88 -2.59 0.76 -10.10
C ALA A 88 -3.31 -0.50 -10.59
N VAL A 89 -3.37 -1.54 -9.76
CA VAL A 89 -3.88 -2.87 -10.12
C VAL A 89 -5.19 -3.13 -9.37
N LEU A 90 -6.28 -3.30 -10.11
CA LEU A 90 -7.58 -3.71 -9.56
C LEU A 90 -7.56 -5.18 -9.15
N ALA A 91 -8.11 -5.47 -7.99
CA ALA A 91 -8.27 -6.82 -7.47
C ALA A 91 -9.64 -6.98 -6.80
N GLU A 92 -10.24 -8.16 -6.94
CA GLU A 92 -11.53 -8.52 -6.31
C GLU A 92 -11.34 -9.28 -4.98
N GLU A 93 -10.14 -9.80 -4.74
CA GLU A 93 -9.80 -10.58 -3.56
C GLU A 93 -8.41 -10.18 -3.02
N ASP A 94 -8.28 -10.08 -1.71
CA ASP A 94 -7.01 -9.91 -1.00
C ASP A 94 -6.61 -11.23 -0.30
N GLN A 95 -5.32 -11.53 -0.28
CA GLN A 95 -4.81 -12.79 0.27
C GLN A 95 -5.11 -12.99 1.75
N GLN A 96 -5.23 -11.91 2.52
CA GLN A 96 -5.47 -11.95 3.96
C GLN A 96 -6.93 -11.65 4.31
N MET A 97 -7.59 -10.77 3.55
CA MET A 97 -8.94 -10.31 3.84
C MET A 97 -10.04 -11.05 3.06
N GLY A 98 -9.69 -11.88 2.08
CA GLY A 98 -10.65 -12.60 1.24
C GLY A 98 -11.30 -11.67 0.22
N LYS A 99 -12.61 -11.82 -0.01
CA LYS A 99 -13.35 -11.02 -0.99
C LYS A 99 -13.38 -9.55 -0.59
N LEU A 100 -12.59 -8.75 -1.29
CA LEU A 100 -12.42 -7.33 -1.05
C LEU A 100 -12.01 -6.70 -2.37
N ARG A 101 -12.91 -5.94 -2.99
CA ARG A 101 -12.57 -5.18 -4.19
C ARG A 101 -11.71 -3.99 -3.82
N HIS A 102 -10.51 -3.90 -4.38
CA HIS A 102 -9.50 -2.91 -3.99
C HIS A 102 -8.53 -2.59 -5.12
N ILE A 103 -7.73 -1.55 -4.94
CA ILE A 103 -6.62 -1.18 -5.84
C ILE A 103 -5.31 -1.31 -5.09
N ARG A 104 -4.36 -2.04 -5.66
CA ARG A 104 -2.98 -2.14 -5.17
C ARG A 104 -2.03 -1.32 -6.03
N ILE A 105 -0.96 -0.81 -5.43
CA ILE A 105 0.11 -0.15 -6.17
C ILE A 105 1.28 -1.11 -6.28
N GLN A 106 1.76 -1.33 -7.50
CA GLN A 106 2.90 -2.18 -7.77
C GLN A 106 3.96 -1.41 -8.56
N ALA A 107 5.23 -1.55 -8.17
CA ALA A 107 6.35 -1.00 -8.92
C ALA A 107 6.40 -1.60 -10.33
N GLN A 108 6.37 -0.76 -11.37
CA GLN A 108 6.46 -1.20 -12.76
C GLN A 108 7.89 -1.19 -13.30
N VAL A 109 8.77 -0.47 -12.61
CA VAL A 109 10.22 -0.39 -12.80
C VAL A 109 10.89 -0.36 -11.43
N PRO A 110 12.21 -0.59 -11.33
CA PRO A 110 12.93 -0.35 -10.07
C PRO A 110 12.80 1.11 -9.63
N ILE A 111 12.59 1.34 -8.34
CA ILE A 111 12.40 2.67 -7.75
C ILE A 111 13.57 2.96 -6.82
N SER A 112 14.25 4.07 -7.05
CA SER A 112 15.40 4.46 -6.24
C SER A 112 14.96 5.08 -4.91
N LYS A 113 15.79 4.94 -3.88
CA LYS A 113 15.58 5.67 -2.62
C LYS A 113 15.41 7.17 -2.87
N GLY A 114 14.33 7.73 -2.32
CA GLY A 114 14.00 9.15 -2.42
C GLY A 114 13.24 9.53 -3.67
N GLU A 115 12.95 8.60 -4.56
CA GLU A 115 12.08 8.80 -5.72
C GLU A 115 10.60 8.86 -5.30
N GLU A 116 9.82 9.66 -6.01
CA GLU A 116 8.38 9.82 -5.80
C GLU A 116 7.62 8.66 -6.46
N ILE A 117 6.66 8.09 -5.75
CA ILE A 117 5.76 7.07 -6.25
C ILE A 117 4.67 7.76 -7.05
N THR A 118 4.53 7.40 -8.32
CA THR A 118 3.52 7.95 -9.22
C THR A 118 2.75 6.84 -9.92
N ILE A 119 1.48 7.08 -10.18
CA ILE A 119 0.60 6.16 -10.92
C ILE A 119 -0.13 6.89 -12.04
N LYS A 120 -0.59 6.16 -13.06
CA LYS A 120 -1.64 6.68 -13.94
C LYS A 120 -2.98 6.47 -13.23
N TYR A 121 -3.81 7.52 -13.09
CA TYR A 121 -5.06 7.39 -12.36
C TYR A 121 -6.07 6.59 -13.18
N ILE A 122 -6.59 5.52 -12.57
CA ILE A 122 -7.54 4.60 -13.22
C ILE A 122 -8.99 4.81 -12.75
N ILE A 123 -9.19 5.50 -11.62
CA ILE A 123 -10.52 5.62 -10.98
C ILE A 123 -11.43 6.55 -11.80
N ASN A 124 -10.88 7.65 -12.30
CA ASN A 124 -11.64 8.63 -13.07
C ASN A 124 -11.97 8.15 -14.50
N GLN A 125 -11.28 7.11 -15.00
CA GLN A 125 -11.62 6.52 -16.32
C GLN A 125 -12.98 5.80 -16.33
N LEU A 126 -13.59 5.54 -15.17
CA LEU A 126 -14.86 4.82 -15.07
C LEU A 126 -16.10 5.72 -15.19
N GLU A 127 -15.99 7.04 -14.98
CA GLU A 127 -17.15 7.96 -15.01
C GLU A 127 -17.04 9.07 -16.06
N ASP A 128 -15.85 9.53 -16.45
CA ASP A 128 -15.69 10.53 -17.51
C ASP A 128 -14.39 10.31 -18.29
N PRO A 129 -14.43 9.93 -19.59
CA PRO A 129 -13.24 9.72 -20.39
C PRO A 129 -12.40 10.98 -20.65
N ASN A 130 -12.88 12.19 -20.32
CA ASN A 130 -12.21 13.47 -20.60
C ASN A 130 -11.61 14.16 -19.37
N TRP A 131 -11.63 13.55 -18.19
CA TRP A 131 -11.18 14.20 -16.96
C TRP A 131 -9.70 14.63 -16.96
N GLU A 132 -8.81 13.86 -17.63
CA GLU A 132 -7.38 14.20 -17.78
C GLU A 132 -7.24 15.55 -18.52
N PHE A 133 -8.08 15.77 -19.55
CA PHE A 133 -8.09 17.01 -20.33
C PHE A 133 -8.58 18.20 -19.50
N GLU A 134 -9.59 18.02 -18.64
CA GLU A 134 -10.10 19.12 -17.80
C GLU A 134 -9.12 19.52 -16.69
N TYR A 135 -8.41 18.54 -16.10
CA TYR A 135 -7.36 18.83 -15.12
C TYR A 135 -6.20 19.61 -15.75
N GLU A 136 -5.71 19.17 -16.92
CA GLU A 136 -4.61 19.84 -17.65
C GLU A 136 -4.97 21.27 -18.07
N VAL A 137 -6.21 21.54 -18.45
CA VAL A 137 -6.67 22.87 -18.85
C VAL A 137 -6.88 23.81 -17.65
N SER A 138 -6.98 23.27 -16.43
CA SER A 138 -7.21 24.03 -15.20
C SER A 138 -5.93 24.47 -14.45
N GLN A 139 -4.76 23.97 -14.88
CA GLN A 139 -3.43 24.34 -14.37
C GLN A 139 -2.78 25.42 -15.22
#